data_AF-A0A0F9MLE1-F1
#
_entry.id   AF-A0A0F9MLE1-F1
#
_cell.length_a   1.000
_cell.length_b   1.000
_cell.length_c   1.000
_cell.angle_alpha   90.00
_cell.angle_beta   90.00
_cell.angle_gamma   90.00
#
_symmetry.space_group_name_H-M   'P 1'
#
loop_
_entity.id
_entity.type
_entity.pdbx_description
1 polymer ?
#
loop_
_entity_poly.entity_id
_entity_poly.type
_entity_poly.pdbx_seq_one_letter_code
_entity_poly.pdbx_strand_id
1 'polypeptide(L)'
;MPNENIYDEVLGDVKNIMLEIRDGIRKQYKNVKPFATKPISTEEQIYDYNTRGQEIFNQIADKEGPQTAVKWQQDMEKIVERRQNVKR
;
A
#
# COMPACT_ATOMS: atom_id res chain seq x y z
N MET A 1 24.37 39.63 -23.27
CA MET A 1 23.23 38.86 -22.73
C MET A 1 23.82 37.58 -22.13
N PRO A 2 23.39 37.12 -20.95
CA PRO A 2 23.82 35.83 -20.43
C PRO A 2 23.33 34.73 -21.38
N ASN A 3 24.18 33.77 -21.71
CA ASN A 3 23.86 32.67 -22.62
C ASN A 3 22.65 31.87 -22.09
N GLU A 4 21.49 32.00 -22.75
CA GLU A 4 20.28 31.21 -22.46
C GLU A 4 20.56 29.69 -22.54
N ASN A 5 21.56 29.28 -23.34
CA ASN A 5 22.02 27.88 -23.45
C ASN A 5 22.54 27.26 -22.13
N ILE A 6 23.10 28.05 -21.20
CA ILE A 6 23.68 27.49 -19.97
C ILE A 6 22.58 26.94 -19.05
N TYR A 7 21.40 27.55 -19.05
CA TYR A 7 20.28 27.09 -18.23
C TYR A 7 19.72 25.76 -18.74
N ASP A 8 19.63 25.59 -20.06
CA ASP A 8 19.15 24.36 -20.69
C ASP A 8 20.14 23.19 -20.52
N GLU A 9 21.44 23.45 -20.60
CA GLU A 9 22.48 22.45 -20.31
C GLU A 9 22.44 21.99 -18.85
N VAL A 10 22.37 22.93 -17.90
CA VAL A 10 22.30 22.62 -16.47
C VAL A 10 21.02 21.84 -16.13
N LEU A 11 19.87 22.20 -16.71
CA LEU A 11 18.62 21.46 -16.52
C LEU A 11 18.69 20.05 -17.13
N GLY A 12 19.38 19.89 -18.26
CA GLY A 12 19.68 18.60 -18.88
C GLY A 12 20.50 17.70 -17.97
N ASP A 13 21.56 18.23 -17.37
CA ASP A 13 22.44 17.49 -16.45
C ASP A 13 21.72 17.09 -15.16
N VAL A 14 20.94 18.00 -14.57
CA VAL A 14 20.12 17.69 -13.39
C VAL A 14 19.13 16.57 -13.70
N LYS A 15 18.48 16.60 -14.88
CA LYS A 15 17.58 15.53 -15.30
C LYS A 15 18.30 14.19 -15.45
N ASN A 16 19.49 14.18 -16.04
CA ASN A 16 20.28 12.95 -16.20
C ASN A 16 20.68 12.37 -14.84
N ILE A 17 21.17 13.20 -13.91
CA ILE A 17 21.52 12.78 -12.55
C ILE A 17 20.30 12.19 -11.82
N MET A 18 19.14 12.83 -11.93
CA MET A 18 17.90 12.34 -11.31
C MET A 18 17.47 10.97 -11.87
N LEU A 19 17.65 10.76 -13.17
CA LEU A 19 17.34 9.48 -13.81
C LEU A 19 18.31 8.37 -13.36
N GLU A 20 19.60 8.68 -13.22
CA GLU A 20 20.60 7.74 -12.70
C GLU A 20 20.33 7.36 -11.25
N ILE A 21 19.97 8.32 -10.40
CA ILE A 21 19.57 8.06 -9.00
C ILE A 21 18.36 7.13 -8.97
N ARG A 22 17.32 7.43 -9.76
CA ARG A 22 16.11 6.59 -9.84
C ARG A 22 16.45 5.17 -10.29
N ASP A 23 17.30 5.01 -11.29
CA ASP A 23 17.69 3.70 -11.80
C ASP A 23 18.58 2.94 -10.81
N GLY A 24 19.44 3.63 -10.07
CA GLY A 24 20.23 3.10 -8.96
C GLY A 24 19.33 2.56 -7.84
N ILE A 25 18.35 3.35 -7.40
CA ILE A 25 17.33 2.92 -6.43
C ILE A 25 16.58 1.69 -6.97
N ARG A 26 16.08 1.74 -8.21
CA ARG A 26 15.35 0.61 -8.79
C ARG A 26 16.17 -0.67 -8.84
N LYS A 27 17.47 -0.59 -9.19
CA LYS A 27 18.39 -1.74 -9.18
C LYS A 27 18.64 -2.26 -7.77
N GLN A 28 18.86 -1.38 -6.80
CA GLN A 28 19.11 -1.74 -5.41
C GLN A 28 17.90 -2.42 -4.77
N TYR A 29 16.69 -1.95 -5.05
CA TYR A 29 15.46 -2.49 -4.49
C TYR A 29 14.79 -3.58 -5.36
N LYS A 30 15.33 -3.91 -6.54
CA LYS A 30 14.77 -4.95 -7.44
C LYS A 30 14.67 -6.34 -6.79
N ASN A 31 15.59 -6.63 -5.85
CA ASN A 31 15.69 -7.92 -5.16
C ASN A 31 15.39 -7.83 -3.66
N VAL A 32 15.05 -6.63 -3.16
CA VAL A 32 14.62 -6.47 -1.77
C VAL A 32 13.19 -6.98 -1.74
N LYS A 33 12.98 -8.13 -1.09
CA LYS A 33 11.62 -8.62 -0.80
C LYS A 33 10.86 -7.44 -0.17
N PRO A 34 9.64 -7.11 -0.63
CA PRO A 34 8.84 -6.11 0.05
C PRO A 34 8.86 -6.45 1.53
N PHE A 35 9.10 -5.45 2.39
CA PHE A 35 9.09 -5.63 3.84
C PHE A 35 7.92 -6.54 4.17
N ALA A 36 8.22 -7.74 4.68
CA ALA A 36 7.20 -8.70 5.04
C ALA A 36 6.45 -8.07 6.21
N THR A 37 5.39 -7.34 5.89
CA THR A 37 4.41 -6.90 6.86
C THR A 37 3.94 -8.20 7.49
N LYS A 38 4.25 -8.39 8.77
CA LYS A 38 3.82 -9.59 9.47
C LYS A 38 2.31 -9.71 9.21
N PRO A 39 1.82 -10.83 8.69
CA PRO A 39 0.39 -11.00 8.49
C PRO A 39 -0.28 -10.78 9.85
N ILE A 40 -1.23 -9.85 9.89
CA ILE A 40 -1.98 -9.51 11.09
C ILE A 40 -2.62 -10.80 11.60
N SER A 41 -2.46 -11.11 12.88
CA SER A 41 -3.04 -12.32 13.48
C SER A 41 -4.57 -12.29 13.38
N THR A 42 -5.23 -13.45 13.42
CA THR A 42 -6.69 -13.51 13.41
C THR A 42 -7.33 -12.68 14.54
N GLU A 43 -6.66 -12.56 15.68
CA GLU A 43 -7.15 -11.80 16.82
C GLU A 43 -7.04 -10.29 16.59
N GLU A 44 -5.92 -9.83 16.02
CA GLU A 44 -5.75 -8.44 15.60
C GLU A 44 -6.69 -8.09 14.43
N GLN A 45 -6.95 -9.01 13.48
CA GLN A 45 -7.92 -8.80 12.40
C GLN A 45 -9.33 -8.60 12.94
N ILE A 46 -9.75 -9.41 13.92
CA ILE A 46 -11.05 -9.26 14.59
C ILE A 46 -11.10 -7.96 15.38
N TYR A 47 -10.02 -7.60 16.07
CA TYR A 47 -9.93 -6.33 16.80
C TYR A 47 -10.08 -5.13 15.86
N ASP A 48 -9.34 -5.09 14.76
CA ASP A 48 -9.41 -4.02 13.76
C ASP A 48 -10.77 -3.96 13.08
N TYR A 49 -11.38 -5.11 12.78
CA TYR A 49 -12.73 -5.17 12.24
C TYR A 49 -13.76 -4.60 13.23
N ASN A 50 -13.70 -4.97 14.51
CA ASN A 50 -14.63 -4.48 15.52
C ASN A 50 -14.44 -2.99 15.86
N THR A 51 -13.21 -2.48 15.76
CA THR A 51 -12.88 -1.09 16.13
C THR A 51 -12.97 -0.13 14.95
N ARG A 52 -12.59 -0.57 13.75
CA ARG A 52 -12.41 0.27 12.55
C ARG A 52 -13.05 -0.31 11.30
N GLY A 53 -13.90 -1.34 11.43
CA GLY A 53 -14.46 -2.07 10.29
C GLY A 53 -15.16 -1.18 9.27
N GLN A 54 -15.91 -0.17 9.72
CA GLN A 54 -16.59 0.79 8.83
C GLN A 54 -15.60 1.69 8.08
N GLU A 55 -14.52 2.14 8.72
CA GLU A 55 -13.49 2.95 8.05
C GLU A 55 -12.76 2.14 6.99
N ILE A 56 -12.41 0.89 7.31
CA ILE A 56 -11.74 -0.03 6.39
C ILE A 56 -12.65 -0.35 5.21
N PHE A 57 -13.94 -0.62 5.47
CA PHE A 57 -14.94 -0.82 4.43
C PHE A 57 -15.01 0.37 3.46
N ASN A 58 -15.13 1.59 3.99
CA ASN A 58 -15.20 2.80 3.17
C ASN A 58 -13.92 2.99 2.35
N GLN A 59 -12.74 2.76 2.94
CA GLN A 59 -11.46 2.85 2.23
C GLN A 59 -11.34 1.83 1.09
N ILE A 60 -11.82 0.60 1.29
CA ILE A 60 -11.84 -0.42 0.24
C ILE A 60 -12.86 -0.04 -0.84
N ALA A 61 -14.04 0.47 -0.46
CA ALA A 61 -15.06 0.92 -1.40
C ALA A 61 -14.54 2.06 -2.29
N ASP A 62 -13.78 2.99 -1.71
CA ASP A 62 -13.20 4.13 -2.42
C ASP A 62 -12.04 3.74 -3.34
N LYS A 63 -11.19 2.79 -2.93
CA LYS A 63 -9.98 2.40 -3.68
C LYS A 63 -10.19 1.27 -4.68
N GLU A 64 -10.98 0.26 -4.30
CA GLU A 64 -11.11 -1.01 -5.02
C GLU A 64 -12.55 -1.27 -5.48
N GLY A 65 -13.51 -0.46 -5.01
CA GLY A 65 -14.91 -0.49 -5.43
C GLY A 65 -15.85 -1.20 -4.44
N PRO A 66 -17.18 -0.95 -4.54
CA PRO A 66 -18.17 -1.44 -3.57
C PRO A 66 -18.25 -2.96 -3.47
N GLN A 67 -18.07 -3.68 -4.60
CA GLN A 67 -18.16 -5.15 -4.62
C GLN A 67 -17.05 -5.80 -3.80
N THR A 68 -15.84 -5.24 -3.87
CA THR A 68 -14.67 -5.72 -3.12
C THR A 68 -14.83 -5.45 -1.62
N ALA A 69 -15.39 -4.30 -1.26
CA ALA A 69 -15.68 -3.94 0.13
C ALA A 69 -16.73 -4.87 0.77
N VAL A 70 -17.82 -5.16 0.05
CA VAL A 70 -18.86 -6.10 0.51
C VAL A 70 -18.30 -7.50 0.70
N LYS A 71 -17.49 -7.99 -0.25
CA LYS A 71 -16.84 -9.30 -0.13
C LYS A 71 -15.91 -9.36 1.09
N TRP A 72 -15.11 -8.32 1.29
CA TRP A 72 -14.23 -8.21 2.46
C TRP A 72 -15.03 -8.27 3.77
N GLN A 73 -16.14 -7.53 3.86
CA GLN A 73 -17.01 -7.54 5.04
C GLN A 73 -17.54 -8.94 5.33
N GLN A 74 -18.07 -9.63 4.31
CA GLN A 74 -18.58 -11.01 4.45
C GLN A 74 -17.50 -11.99 4.91
N ASP A 75 -16.27 -11.83 4.42
CA ASP A 75 -15.16 -12.69 4.80
C ASP A 75 -14.72 -12.44 6.26
N MET A 76 -14.78 -11.19 6.74
CA MET A 76 -14.54 -10.86 8.14
C MET A 76 -15.63 -11.42 9.06
N GLU A 77 -16.92 -11.31 8.68
CA GLU A 77 -18.05 -11.88 9.43
C GLU A 77 -17.86 -13.40 9.66
N LYS A 78 -17.47 -14.14 8.62
CA LYS A 78 -17.17 -15.59 8.72
C LYS A 78 -16.01 -15.92 9.64
N ILE A 79 -15.02 -15.03 9.77
CA ILE A 79 -13.86 -15.22 10.66
C ILE A 79 -14.30 -15.01 12.11
N VAL A 80 -15.08 -13.96 12.37
CA VAL A 80 -15.65 -13.66 13.69
C VAL A 80 -16.55 -14.81 14.15
N GLU A 81 -17.46 -15.29 13.30
CA GLU A 81 -18.34 -16.43 13.60
C GLU A 81 -17.55 -17.71 13.92
N ARG A 82 -16.52 -18.03 13.13
CA ARG A 82 -15.65 -19.18 13.41
C ARG A 82 -14.97 -19.07 14.77
N ARG A 83 -14.53 -17.88 15.19
CA ARG A 83 -13.91 -17.68 16.51
C ARG A 83 -14.90 -17.86 17.65
N GLN A 84 -16.17 -17.45 17.46
CA GLN A 84 -17.22 -17.63 18.47
C GLN A 84 -17.58 -19.12 18.65
N ASN A 85 -17.62 -19.88 17.56
CA ASN A 85 -17.93 -21.32 17.61
C ASN A 85 -16.79 -22.17 18.19
N VAL A 86 -15.52 -21.76 18.04
CA VAL A 86 -14.37 -22.46 18.64
C VAL A 86 -14.30 -22.28 20.17
N LYS A 87 -14.98 -21.27 20.73
CA LYS A 87 -15.03 -21.02 22.19
C LYS A 87 -16.23 -21.66 22.89
N ARG A 88 -17.10 -22.38 22.17
CA ARG A 88 -18.23 -23.15 22.71
C ARG A 88 -17.84 -24.62 22.84
#